data_AF-A0A519EXH1-F1
#
_entry.id   AF-A0A519EXH1-F1
#
_cell.length_a   1.000
_cell.length_b   1.000
_cell.length_c   1.000
_cell.angle_alpha   90.00
_cell.angle_beta   90.00
_cell.angle_gamma   90.00
#
_symmetry.space_group_name_H-M   'P 1'
#
loop_
_entity.id
_entity.type
_entity.pdbx_description
1 polymer ?
#
loop_
_entity_poly.entity_id
_entity_poly.type
_entity_poly.pdbx_seq_one_letter_code
_entity_poly.pdbx_strand_id
1 'polypeptide(L)'
;MTTPVTVRSALLRTFALTLISLFAIPAITLLFTRYVVQTEDAVFLQSIDQRVAASSGSGSSADKEALAYYRSHPLSSACAATAEEDREFHEKVCEPLAFWWQFHWAERFAFWTLVGGAVLLFITSALSALAFTSRRLRYGSFVAGWRLTTVSSAVEVLFQSAMVVWLSFWITAYFWERYYIKLVGIAGILAAVAVFYAIWTLFKKLPVDDEIEGELLSEADAPRLWNRIRRMAARANTAPPDNVIAGIDTNFFVTEESCTVGSQKVRGRTLFVSIPLLRILDDTEADAVLAHELAHLGGGDTRTSALLGPKLRQFDLYTWQMRSGGLTIVAHHLLRLYRLAFEFALARDSREREHMADRLAAELTAPRSIVQSLIKISAYGGYRNQVEDTLFAQSRQLDGQLGIARFVADGLRPYAGTPDFLERMKTADIPHPYDSHPALTERMRSVGHHLDESQYAAIVAANPQITWVDDMPTAPQIEERLWAAYEQRFAANHEQSLAYRYEPANEEEKAVVLRYFPPVSFALAKGQRIEVTYLGIDATANASGFISWDDVSGLTLKDGNFGSSLIVSHHDKGVLGARKTKLGLRGIGKQKATLSAAVGQYWQRHLIMRDHMNEAASI
;
A
#
# COMPACT_ATOMS: atom_id res chain seq x y z
N MET A 1 -10.68 -15.26 -14.56
CA MET A 1 -9.45 -16.05 -14.31
C MET A 1 -8.25 -15.31 -14.88
N THR A 2 -7.60 -14.46 -14.09
CA THR A 2 -6.30 -13.87 -14.43
C THR A 2 -5.22 -14.90 -14.10
N THR A 3 -4.32 -15.19 -15.04
CA THR A 3 -3.17 -16.05 -14.79
C THR A 3 -2.38 -15.52 -13.58
N PRO A 4 -1.93 -16.39 -12.66
CA PRO A 4 -1.16 -15.96 -11.50
C PRO A 4 0.10 -15.23 -11.99
N VAL A 5 0.20 -13.95 -11.65
CA VAL A 5 1.37 -13.13 -11.98
C VAL A 5 2.56 -13.74 -11.25
N THR A 6 3.49 -14.34 -12.00
CA THR A 6 4.72 -14.88 -11.41
C THR A 6 5.51 -13.76 -10.71
N VAL A 7 6.22 -14.10 -9.64
CA VAL A 7 7.09 -13.15 -8.92
C VAL A 7 8.04 -12.39 -9.86
N ARG A 8 8.55 -13.08 -10.90
CA ARG A 8 9.41 -12.49 -11.94
C ARG A 8 8.69 -11.44 -12.79
N SER A 9 7.44 -11.69 -13.19
CA SER A 9 6.68 -10.72 -14.00
C SER A 9 6.27 -9.50 -13.16
N ALA A 10 5.95 -9.67 -11.88
CA ALA A 10 5.71 -8.55 -10.96
C ALA A 10 6.97 -7.68 -10.74
N LEU A 11 8.14 -8.32 -10.58
CA LEU A 11 9.44 -7.66 -10.47
C LEU A 11 9.77 -6.85 -11.73
N LEU A 12 9.71 -7.49 -12.91
CA LEU A 12 9.99 -6.85 -14.20
C LEU A 12 9.07 -5.66 -14.45
N ARG A 13 7.78 -5.81 -14.13
CA ARG A 13 6.79 -4.73 -14.26
C ARG A 13 7.13 -3.56 -13.34
N THR A 14 7.46 -3.83 -12.07
CA THR A 14 7.83 -2.78 -11.12
C THR A 14 9.08 -2.05 -11.59
N PHE A 15 10.13 -2.78 -11.98
CA PHE A 15 11.36 -2.20 -12.49
C PHE A 15 11.14 -1.34 -13.74
N ALA A 16 10.38 -1.84 -14.72
CA ALA A 16 10.06 -1.09 -15.93
C ALA A 16 9.29 0.21 -15.62
N LEU A 17 8.31 0.14 -14.71
CA LEU A 17 7.55 1.32 -14.29
C LEU A 17 8.43 2.32 -13.53
N THR A 18 9.40 1.88 -12.73
CA THR A 18 10.39 2.76 -12.09
C THR A 18 11.27 3.46 -13.12
N LEU A 19 11.72 2.77 -14.17
CA LEU A 19 12.49 3.40 -15.25
C LEU A 19 11.64 4.44 -15.99
N ILE A 20 10.40 4.10 -16.32
CA ILE A 20 9.49 5.02 -17.00
C ILE A 20 9.22 6.24 -16.10
N SER A 21 8.93 6.03 -14.82
CA SER A 21 8.60 7.13 -13.90
C SER A 21 9.77 8.08 -13.72
N LEU A 22 10.99 7.57 -13.55
CA LEU A 22 12.18 8.40 -13.34
C LEU A 22 12.64 9.14 -14.59
N PHE A 23 12.54 8.50 -15.76
CA PHE A 23 13.25 8.96 -16.95
C PHE A 23 12.36 9.50 -18.07
N ALA A 24 11.06 9.16 -18.14
CA ALA A 24 10.25 9.53 -19.30
C ALA A 24 10.09 11.06 -19.46
N ILE A 25 9.65 11.78 -18.42
CA ILE A 25 9.44 13.24 -18.50
C ILE A 25 10.75 14.00 -18.74
N PRO A 26 11.85 13.72 -18.02
CA PRO A 26 13.14 14.35 -18.31
C PRO A 26 13.67 14.00 -19.71
N ALA A 27 13.52 12.76 -20.17
CA ALA A 27 13.94 12.37 -21.52
C ALA A 27 13.14 13.10 -22.60
N ILE A 28 11.81 13.19 -22.45
CA ILE A 28 10.96 13.95 -23.38
C ILE A 28 11.38 15.42 -23.40
N THR A 29 11.64 16.01 -22.23
CA THR A 29 12.09 17.41 -22.12
C THR A 29 13.44 17.62 -22.80
N LEU A 30 14.39 16.69 -22.61
CA LEU A 30 15.71 16.75 -23.23
C LEU A 30 15.63 16.57 -24.76
N LEU A 31 14.82 15.63 -25.24
CA LEU A 31 14.65 15.39 -26.67
C LEU A 31 13.96 16.57 -27.35
N PHE A 32 12.91 17.11 -26.73
CA PHE A 32 12.19 18.27 -27.24
C PHE A 32 13.06 19.52 -27.29
N THR A 33 13.79 19.82 -26.21
CA THR A 33 14.70 20.98 -26.17
C THR A 33 15.78 20.88 -27.25
N ARG A 34 16.44 19.73 -27.40
CA ARG A 34 17.45 19.51 -28.44
C ARG A 34 16.89 19.62 -29.85
N TYR A 35 15.71 19.06 -30.09
CA TYR A 35 15.04 19.15 -31.39
C TYR A 35 14.76 20.60 -31.78
N VAL A 36 14.16 21.38 -30.88
CA VAL A 36 13.83 22.78 -31.13
C VAL A 36 15.09 23.59 -31.37
N VAL A 37 16.08 23.49 -30.49
CA VAL A 37 17.34 24.24 -30.55
C VAL A 37 18.09 23.97 -31.87
N GLN A 38 18.20 22.70 -32.29
CA GLN A 38 18.85 22.35 -33.56
C GLN A 38 18.09 22.88 -34.78
N THR A 39 16.75 22.87 -34.72
CA THR A 39 15.90 23.36 -35.81
C THR A 39 16.02 24.88 -35.94
N GLU A 40 15.95 25.61 -34.83
CA GLU A 40 16.07 27.07 -34.80
C GLU A 40 17.46 27.54 -35.24
N ASP A 41 18.55 26.85 -34.83
CA ASP A 41 19.90 27.15 -35.33
C ASP A 41 19.99 27.01 -36.86
N ALA A 42 19.41 25.94 -37.42
CA ALA A 42 19.42 25.70 -38.86
C ALA A 42 18.59 26.75 -39.62
N VAL A 43 17.40 27.09 -39.12
CA VAL A 43 16.54 28.15 -39.69
C VAL A 43 17.22 29.50 -39.63
N PHE A 44 17.87 29.83 -38.52
CA PHE A 44 18.62 31.07 -38.37
C PHE A 44 19.76 31.16 -39.37
N LEU A 45 20.61 30.12 -39.47
CA LEU A 45 21.70 30.06 -40.44
C LEU A 45 21.20 30.22 -41.88
N GLN A 46 20.10 29.54 -42.24
CA GLN A 46 19.49 29.68 -43.56
C GLN A 46 19.01 31.11 -43.82
N SER A 47 18.46 31.79 -42.81
CA SER A 47 18.04 33.19 -42.94
C SER A 47 19.22 34.15 -43.16
N ILE A 48 20.37 33.88 -42.53
CA ILE A 48 21.61 34.64 -42.75
C ILE A 48 22.15 34.38 -44.16
N ASP A 49 22.24 33.11 -44.58
CA ASP A 49 22.65 32.73 -45.95
C ASP A 49 21.77 33.44 -47.00
N GLN A 50 20.45 33.50 -46.80
CA GLN A 50 19.52 34.20 -47.70
C GLN A 50 19.74 35.73 -47.72
N ARG A 51 19.94 36.36 -46.55
CA ARG A 51 20.20 37.80 -46.46
C ARG A 51 21.52 38.18 -47.14
N VAL A 52 22.56 37.39 -46.94
CA VAL A 52 23.87 37.58 -47.60
C VAL A 52 23.71 37.42 -49.12
N ALA A 53 22.98 36.40 -49.58
CA ALA A 53 22.73 36.19 -51.01
C ALA A 53 21.91 37.32 -51.66
N ALA A 54 20.99 37.95 -50.92
CA ALA A 54 20.16 39.05 -51.38
C ALA A 54 20.83 40.44 -51.33
N SER A 55 21.99 40.56 -50.66
CA SER A 55 22.71 41.82 -50.51
C SER A 55 23.41 42.25 -51.80
N SER A 56 23.45 43.56 -52.06
CA SER A 56 24.09 44.16 -53.25
C SER A 56 25.62 44.15 -53.11
N GLY A 57 26.21 42.96 -53.21
CA GLY A 57 27.64 42.71 -52.98
C GLY A 57 27.97 41.26 -52.62
N SER A 58 27.07 40.31 -52.93
CA SER A 58 27.18 38.93 -52.49
C SER A 58 28.55 38.31 -52.82
N GLY A 59 29.26 37.89 -51.77
CA GLY A 59 30.59 37.28 -51.88
C GLY A 59 31.76 38.16 -51.43
N SER A 60 31.50 39.32 -50.81
CA SER A 60 32.52 40.15 -50.15
C SER A 60 33.26 39.38 -49.04
N SER A 61 34.47 39.83 -48.65
CA SER A 61 35.22 39.21 -47.55
C SER A 61 34.47 39.31 -46.22
N ALA A 62 33.80 40.43 -45.98
CA ALA A 62 33.00 40.66 -44.78
C ALA A 62 31.80 39.70 -44.68
N ASP A 63 31.13 39.41 -45.80
CA ASP A 63 30.01 38.45 -45.82
C ASP A 63 30.46 37.03 -45.48
N LYS A 64 31.64 36.63 -45.99
CA LYS A 64 32.22 35.31 -45.70
C LYS A 64 32.65 35.20 -44.25
N GLU A 65 33.20 36.27 -43.68
CA GLU A 65 33.61 36.34 -42.28
C GLU A 65 32.41 36.30 -41.32
N ALA A 66 31.35 37.05 -41.62
CA ALA A 66 30.10 37.00 -40.86
C ALA A 66 29.42 35.62 -40.90
N LEU A 67 29.40 34.96 -42.08
CA LEU A 67 28.90 33.59 -42.21
C LEU A 67 29.74 32.58 -41.44
N ALA A 68 31.07 32.71 -41.48
CA ALA A 68 31.98 31.87 -40.70
C ALA A 68 31.77 32.06 -39.19
N TYR A 69 31.53 33.30 -38.76
CA TYR A 69 31.22 33.61 -37.36
C TYR A 69 29.93 32.92 -36.90
N TYR A 70 28.81 33.10 -37.59
CA TYR A 70 27.54 32.46 -37.17
C TYR A 70 27.53 30.95 -37.30
N ARG A 71 28.29 30.37 -38.23
CA ARG A 71 28.46 28.90 -38.33
C ARG A 71 29.31 28.33 -37.18
N SER A 72 30.25 29.10 -36.65
CA SER A 72 31.05 28.71 -35.48
C SER A 72 30.37 29.06 -34.14
N HIS A 73 29.43 30.02 -34.15
CA HIS A 73 28.69 30.50 -32.98
C HIS A 73 27.17 30.37 -33.21
N PRO A 74 26.62 29.14 -33.19
CA PRO A 74 25.18 28.93 -33.28
C PRO A 74 24.45 29.61 -32.10
N LEU A 75 23.20 30.03 -32.29
CA LEU A 75 22.43 30.74 -31.25
C LEU A 75 22.29 29.92 -29.97
N SER A 76 22.17 28.60 -30.12
CA SER A 76 22.16 27.64 -29.01
C SER A 76 23.37 27.72 -28.07
N SER A 77 24.53 28.14 -28.60
CA SER A 77 25.77 28.25 -27.83
C SER A 77 25.87 29.54 -27.01
N ALA A 78 25.06 30.57 -27.32
CA ALA A 78 25.17 31.90 -26.73
C ALA A 78 25.12 31.88 -25.20
N CYS A 79 24.19 31.11 -24.64
CA CYS A 79 24.03 30.99 -23.19
C CYS A 79 25.19 30.26 -22.49
N ALA A 80 26.01 29.48 -23.22
CA ALA A 80 27.19 28.80 -22.70
C ALA A 80 28.49 29.57 -22.97
N ALA A 81 28.46 30.57 -23.86
CA ALA A 81 29.61 31.38 -24.22
C ALA A 81 30.02 32.27 -23.04
N THR A 82 31.30 32.21 -22.68
CA THR A 82 31.88 32.93 -21.53
C THR A 82 33.14 33.73 -21.90
N ALA A 83 33.57 33.68 -23.17
CA ALA A 83 34.68 34.47 -23.66
C ALA A 83 34.26 35.95 -23.76
N GLU A 84 35.20 36.87 -23.54
CA GLU A 84 34.90 38.31 -23.58
C GLU A 84 34.44 38.75 -24.98
N GLU A 85 34.93 38.10 -26.04
CA GLU A 85 34.54 38.35 -27.43
C GLU A 85 33.08 37.96 -27.74
N ASP A 86 32.51 37.01 -27.00
CA ASP A 86 31.12 36.56 -27.16
C ASP A 86 30.13 37.31 -26.25
N ARG A 87 30.62 38.26 -25.45
CA ARG A 87 29.80 38.89 -24.41
C ARG A 87 28.58 39.61 -24.97
N GLU A 88 28.76 40.35 -26.06
CA GLU A 88 27.66 41.04 -26.74
C GLU A 88 26.64 40.03 -27.33
N PHE A 89 27.14 38.89 -27.84
CA PHE A 89 26.30 37.81 -28.35
C PHE A 89 25.50 37.13 -27.23
N HIS A 90 26.13 36.86 -26.09
CA HIS A 90 25.49 36.33 -24.90
C HIS A 90 24.39 37.25 -24.37
N GLU A 91 24.69 38.55 -24.17
CA GLU A 91 23.74 39.52 -23.62
C GLU A 91 22.50 39.71 -24.52
N LYS A 92 22.68 39.65 -25.84
CA LYS A 92 21.57 39.82 -26.81
C LYS A 92 20.70 38.56 -26.97
N VAL A 93 21.30 37.37 -26.91
CA VAL A 93 20.60 36.11 -27.22
C VAL A 93 20.10 35.41 -25.95
N CYS A 94 20.83 35.51 -24.84
CA CYS A 94 20.56 34.79 -23.59
C CYS A 94 19.93 35.67 -22.48
N GLU A 95 19.06 36.61 -22.83
CA GLU A 95 18.37 37.43 -21.85
C GLU A 95 17.52 36.55 -20.88
N PRO A 96 17.49 36.84 -19.56
CA PRO A 96 16.71 36.05 -18.60
C PRO A 96 15.25 35.87 -19.02
N LEU A 97 14.75 34.63 -18.93
CA LEU A 97 13.41 34.22 -19.37
C LEU A 97 13.13 34.34 -20.88
N ALA A 98 14.08 34.79 -21.70
CA ALA A 98 13.95 34.71 -23.15
C ALA A 98 13.98 33.25 -23.64
N PHE A 99 13.61 33.05 -24.91
CA PHE A 99 13.54 31.73 -25.55
C PHE A 99 14.80 30.90 -25.32
N TRP A 100 15.97 31.40 -25.76
CA TRP A 100 17.24 30.66 -25.66
C TRP A 100 17.67 30.40 -24.23
N TRP A 101 17.42 31.35 -23.31
CA TRP A 101 17.68 31.17 -21.88
C TRP A 101 16.84 30.02 -21.30
N GLN A 102 15.54 29.99 -21.60
CA GLN A 102 14.64 28.93 -21.10
C GLN A 102 15.05 27.56 -21.64
N PHE A 103 15.33 27.45 -22.95
CA PHE A 103 15.73 26.17 -23.56
C PHE A 103 17.09 25.68 -23.05
N HIS A 104 18.06 26.57 -22.85
CA HIS A 104 19.37 26.25 -22.29
C HIS A 104 19.28 25.66 -20.88
N TRP A 105 18.46 26.27 -20.01
CA TRP A 105 18.27 25.78 -18.64
C TRP A 105 17.36 24.55 -18.58
N ALA A 106 16.32 24.48 -19.41
CA ALA A 106 15.47 23.30 -19.51
C ALA A 106 16.26 22.05 -19.96
N GLU A 107 17.16 22.20 -20.93
CA GLU A 107 18.05 21.11 -21.37
C GLU A 107 18.94 20.61 -20.23
N ARG A 108 19.66 21.52 -19.55
CA ARG A 108 20.54 21.18 -18.41
C ARG A 108 19.76 20.56 -17.25
N PHE A 109 18.62 21.13 -16.91
CA PHE A 109 17.77 20.64 -15.84
C PHE A 109 17.27 19.23 -16.15
N ALA A 110 16.83 18.98 -17.39
CA ALA A 110 16.44 17.64 -17.85
C ALA A 110 17.61 16.65 -17.81
N PHE A 111 18.78 17.04 -18.32
CA PHE A 111 19.99 16.21 -18.31
C PHE A 111 20.42 15.83 -16.88
N TRP A 112 20.54 16.80 -15.98
CA TRP A 112 20.92 16.53 -14.59
C TRP A 112 19.87 15.75 -13.81
N THR A 113 18.58 15.88 -14.17
CA THR A 113 17.52 15.03 -13.61
C THR A 113 17.69 13.57 -14.05
N LEU A 114 18.05 13.31 -15.32
CA LEU A 114 18.38 11.96 -15.80
C LEU A 114 19.61 11.38 -15.07
N VAL A 115 20.69 12.15 -14.94
CA VAL A 115 21.89 11.73 -14.19
C VAL A 115 21.55 11.44 -12.73
N GLY A 116 20.79 12.34 -12.09
CA GLY A 116 20.32 12.16 -10.72
C GLY A 116 19.49 10.90 -10.53
N GLY A 117 18.58 10.60 -11.47
CA GLY A 117 17.80 9.36 -11.47
C GLY A 117 18.68 8.10 -11.59
N ALA A 118 19.71 8.11 -12.43
CA ALA A 118 20.64 7.00 -12.57
C ALA A 118 21.49 6.78 -11.30
N VAL A 119 21.99 7.87 -10.70
CA VAL A 119 22.73 7.83 -9.43
C VAL A 119 21.84 7.31 -8.30
N LEU A 120 20.59 7.76 -8.25
CA LEU A 120 19.60 7.30 -7.27
C LEU A 120 19.35 5.79 -7.38
N LEU A 121 19.16 5.27 -8.60
CA LEU A 121 19.04 3.82 -8.83
C LEU A 121 20.29 3.06 -8.40
N PHE A 122 21.48 3.59 -8.69
CA PHE A 122 22.73 2.97 -8.23
C PHE A 122 22.82 2.91 -6.70
N ILE A 123 22.56 4.03 -6.00
CA ILE A 123 22.64 4.09 -4.54
C ILE A 123 21.58 3.18 -3.90
N THR A 124 20.34 3.20 -4.40
CA THR A 124 19.27 2.34 -3.88
C THR A 124 19.56 0.86 -4.10
N SER A 125 20.11 0.47 -5.24
CA SER A 125 20.62 -0.89 -5.47
C SER A 125 21.77 -1.26 -4.54
N ALA A 126 22.72 -0.36 -4.30
CA ALA A 126 23.83 -0.59 -3.36
C ALA A 126 23.33 -0.78 -1.91
N LEU A 127 22.39 0.05 -1.45
CA LEU A 127 21.76 -0.08 -0.14
C LEU A 127 20.96 -1.38 -0.02
N SER A 128 20.30 -1.80 -1.10
CA SER A 128 19.59 -3.07 -1.15
C SER A 128 20.57 -4.25 -1.06
N ALA A 129 21.69 -4.20 -1.81
CA ALA A 129 22.75 -5.22 -1.74
C ALA A 129 23.39 -5.31 -0.34
N LEU A 130 23.57 -4.17 0.35
CA LEU A 130 24.06 -4.13 1.73
C LEU A 130 23.13 -4.87 2.71
N ALA A 131 21.83 -4.90 2.44
CA ALA A 131 20.86 -5.62 3.26
C ALA A 131 21.06 -7.15 3.21
N PHE A 132 21.67 -7.67 2.14
CA PHE A 132 22.01 -9.08 1.96
C PHE A 132 23.35 -9.48 2.62
N THR A 133 24.22 -8.52 2.97
CA THR A 133 25.58 -8.83 3.44
C THR A 133 25.66 -9.05 4.95
N SER A 134 25.00 -8.22 5.76
CA SER A 134 25.02 -8.41 7.22
C SER A 134 23.76 -7.90 7.92
N ARG A 135 23.36 -8.59 9.00
CA ARG A 135 22.20 -8.23 9.83
C ARG A 135 22.35 -6.85 10.48
N ARG A 136 23.55 -6.53 10.97
CA ARG A 136 23.84 -5.23 11.63
C ARG A 136 23.66 -4.05 10.67
N LEU A 137 24.07 -4.20 9.41
CA LEU A 137 23.94 -3.14 8.40
C LEU A 137 22.53 -3.05 7.81
N ARG A 138 21.69 -4.07 7.98
CA ARG A 138 20.33 -4.13 7.39
C ARG A 138 19.41 -3.05 7.91
N TYR A 139 19.36 -2.83 9.22
CA TYR A 139 18.56 -1.74 9.79
C TYR A 139 19.06 -0.38 9.29
N GLY A 140 20.38 -0.17 9.30
CA GLY A 140 20.99 1.06 8.81
C GLY A 140 20.74 1.30 7.33
N SER A 141 20.90 0.27 6.49
CA SER A 141 20.67 0.35 5.05
C SER A 141 19.20 0.58 4.73
N PHE A 142 18.27 -0.02 5.47
CA PHE A 142 16.83 0.25 5.36
C PHE A 142 16.51 1.70 5.67
N VAL A 143 16.91 2.19 6.84
CA VAL A 143 16.58 3.55 7.28
C VAL A 143 17.21 4.59 6.34
N ALA A 144 18.44 4.34 5.89
CA ALA A 144 19.11 5.20 4.91
C ALA A 144 18.37 5.20 3.57
N GLY A 145 18.03 4.02 3.03
CA GLY A 145 17.36 3.92 1.74
C GLY A 145 15.91 4.38 1.78
N TRP A 146 15.21 4.19 2.89
CA TRP A 146 13.91 4.80 3.13
C TRP A 146 14.00 6.32 3.09
N ARG A 147 14.87 6.94 3.91
CA ARG A 147 15.00 8.40 3.92
C ARG A 147 15.39 8.95 2.54
N LEU A 148 16.33 8.28 1.88
CA LEU A 148 16.76 8.63 0.52
C LEU A 148 15.58 8.57 -0.45
N THR A 149 14.90 7.43 -0.56
CA THR A 149 13.81 7.24 -1.53
C THR A 149 12.63 8.15 -1.25
N THR A 150 12.26 8.39 0.01
CA THR A 150 11.18 9.32 0.37
C THR A 150 11.52 10.77 -0.01
N VAL A 151 12.74 11.25 0.29
CA VAL A 151 13.13 12.62 -0.11
C VAL A 151 13.27 12.73 -1.63
N SER A 152 13.92 11.76 -2.26
CA SER A 152 14.10 11.74 -3.72
C SER A 152 12.76 11.66 -4.45
N SER A 153 11.77 10.94 -3.95
CA SER A 153 10.41 10.92 -4.49
C SER A 153 9.73 12.29 -4.46
N ALA A 154 9.89 13.05 -3.37
CA ALA A 154 9.35 14.41 -3.29
C ALA A 154 10.04 15.35 -4.29
N VAL A 155 11.37 15.24 -4.42
CA VAL A 155 12.17 16.00 -5.41
C VAL A 155 11.80 15.61 -6.85
N GLU A 156 11.61 14.32 -7.12
CA GLU A 156 11.17 13.78 -8.42
C GLU A 156 9.82 14.38 -8.81
N VAL A 157 8.83 14.33 -7.92
CA VAL A 157 7.50 14.93 -8.15
C VAL A 157 7.64 16.42 -8.45
N LEU A 158 8.46 17.16 -7.70
CA LEU A 158 8.68 18.59 -7.92
C LEU A 158 9.30 18.87 -9.29
N PHE A 159 10.41 18.22 -9.62
CA PHE A 159 11.16 18.48 -10.86
C PHE A 159 10.37 18.09 -12.09
N GLN A 160 9.72 16.93 -12.08
CA GLN A 160 8.89 16.50 -13.21
C GLN A 160 7.63 17.33 -13.33
N SER A 161 7.02 17.78 -12.23
CA SER A 161 5.89 18.72 -12.27
C SER A 161 6.27 20.03 -12.95
N ALA A 162 7.45 20.58 -12.64
CA ALA A 162 7.95 21.79 -13.30
C ALA A 162 8.15 21.57 -14.81
N MET A 163 8.73 20.44 -15.22
CA MET A 163 8.89 20.08 -16.63
C MET A 163 7.54 19.90 -17.35
N VAL A 164 6.56 19.25 -16.72
CA VAL A 164 5.21 19.06 -17.31
C VAL A 164 4.54 20.41 -17.55
N VAL A 165 4.62 21.34 -16.60
CA VAL A 165 4.08 22.70 -16.79
C VAL A 165 4.80 23.41 -17.92
N TRP A 166 6.14 23.35 -17.96
CA TRP A 166 6.95 23.97 -19.01
C TRP A 166 6.63 23.38 -20.41
N LEU A 167 6.56 22.05 -20.52
CA LEU A 167 6.21 21.34 -21.76
C LEU A 167 4.77 21.65 -22.21
N SER A 168 3.82 21.78 -21.28
CA SER A 168 2.43 22.10 -21.61
C SER A 168 2.29 23.43 -22.35
N PHE A 169 3.19 24.39 -22.06
CA PHE A 169 3.29 25.64 -22.78
C PHE A 169 4.05 25.45 -24.10
N TRP A 170 5.31 25.00 -24.04
CA TRP A 170 6.22 25.05 -25.18
C TRP A 170 5.90 24.07 -26.31
N ILE A 171 5.40 22.87 -26.01
CA ILE A 171 5.01 21.92 -27.07
C ILE A 171 3.90 22.53 -27.93
N THR A 172 2.91 23.15 -27.29
CA THR A 172 1.78 23.74 -28.01
C THR A 172 2.17 25.02 -28.74
N ALA A 173 2.96 25.87 -28.09
CA ALA A 173 3.46 27.11 -28.67
C ALA A 173 4.35 26.85 -29.91
N TYR A 174 5.22 25.84 -29.86
CA TYR A 174 6.16 25.55 -30.94
C TYR A 174 5.49 24.92 -32.17
N PHE A 175 4.76 23.82 -31.99
CA PHE A 175 4.23 23.06 -33.13
C PHE A 175 2.93 23.60 -33.71
N TRP A 176 2.14 24.36 -32.93
CA TRP A 176 0.85 24.89 -33.36
C TRP A 176 0.78 26.41 -33.38
N GLU A 177 1.86 27.11 -33.03
CA GLU A 177 1.91 28.57 -32.90
C GLU A 177 0.78 29.13 -32.01
N ARG A 178 0.33 28.32 -31.04
CA ARG A 178 -0.80 28.61 -30.16
C ARG A 178 -0.50 28.11 -28.75
N TYR A 179 -0.71 28.97 -27.76
CA TYR A 179 -0.65 28.56 -26.35
C TYR A 179 -2.06 28.38 -25.79
N TYR A 180 -2.28 27.28 -25.08
CA TYR A 180 -3.57 26.96 -24.48
C TYR A 180 -3.56 27.28 -22.98
N ILE A 181 -3.95 28.51 -22.59
CA ILE A 181 -3.96 28.97 -21.19
C ILE A 181 -4.66 27.97 -20.26
N LYS A 182 -5.77 27.37 -20.71
CA LYS A 182 -6.51 26.36 -19.92
C LYS A 182 -5.67 25.11 -19.65
N LEU A 183 -4.89 24.65 -20.62
CA LEU A 183 -4.02 23.48 -20.47
C LEU A 183 -2.90 23.76 -19.46
N VAL A 184 -2.20 24.89 -19.63
CA VAL A 184 -1.11 25.31 -18.73
C VAL A 184 -1.64 25.52 -17.31
N GLY A 185 -2.81 26.17 -17.16
CA GLY A 185 -3.45 26.37 -15.87
C GLY A 185 -3.84 25.06 -15.19
N ILE A 186 -4.41 24.10 -15.93
CA ILE A 186 -4.72 22.76 -15.40
C ILE A 186 -3.44 22.03 -15.01
N ALA A 187 -2.43 22.01 -15.87
CA ALA A 187 -1.13 21.38 -15.57
C ALA A 187 -0.49 21.99 -14.32
N GLY A 188 -0.50 23.32 -14.18
CA GLY A 188 0.02 24.03 -13.00
C GLY A 188 -0.73 23.70 -11.71
N ILE A 189 -2.06 23.62 -11.75
CA ILE A 189 -2.88 23.25 -10.58
C ILE A 189 -2.59 21.79 -10.19
N LEU A 190 -2.58 20.86 -11.15
CA LEU A 190 -2.30 19.45 -10.88
C LEU A 190 -0.88 19.27 -10.31
N ALA A 191 0.11 19.94 -10.90
CA ALA A 191 1.48 20.00 -10.39
C ALA A 191 1.53 20.49 -8.93
N ALA A 192 0.88 21.63 -8.64
CA ALA A 192 0.86 22.19 -7.30
C ALA A 192 0.19 21.25 -6.28
N VAL A 193 -0.91 20.61 -6.65
CA VAL A 193 -1.59 19.61 -5.80
C VAL A 193 -0.69 18.39 -5.56
N ALA A 194 -0.02 17.89 -6.60
CA ALA A 194 0.89 16.74 -6.48
C ALA A 194 2.06 17.04 -5.53
N VAL A 195 2.72 18.19 -5.71
CA VAL A 195 3.82 18.65 -4.87
C VAL A 195 3.35 18.88 -3.43
N PHE A 196 2.22 19.55 -3.23
CA PHE A 196 1.64 19.75 -1.90
C PHE A 196 1.36 18.42 -1.21
N TYR A 197 0.73 17.46 -1.90
CA TYR A 197 0.42 16.15 -1.33
C TYR A 197 1.68 15.35 -0.99
N ALA A 198 2.70 15.36 -1.85
CA ALA A 198 4.00 14.72 -1.59
C ALA A 198 4.72 15.31 -0.37
N ILE A 199 4.69 16.62 -0.21
CA ILE A 199 5.30 17.31 0.94
C ILE A 199 4.47 17.06 2.22
N TRP A 200 3.14 17.17 2.14
CA TRP A 200 2.26 16.97 3.30
C TRP A 200 2.37 15.55 3.87
N THR A 201 2.40 14.54 3.01
CA THR A 201 2.58 13.13 3.42
C THR A 201 3.94 12.86 4.05
N LEU A 202 5.00 13.58 3.65
CA LEU A 202 6.32 13.49 4.27
C LEU A 202 6.31 13.92 5.75
N PHE A 203 5.52 14.95 6.09
CA PHE A 203 5.47 15.51 7.45
C PHE A 203 4.35 14.93 8.32
N LYS A 204 3.38 14.20 7.74
CA LYS A 204 2.29 13.60 8.51
C LYS A 204 2.78 12.45 9.37
N LYS A 205 2.62 12.55 10.69
CA LYS A 205 2.76 11.40 11.60
C LYS A 205 1.60 10.44 11.35
N LEU A 206 1.91 9.24 10.89
CA LEU A 206 0.95 8.16 10.76
C LEU A 206 0.86 7.43 12.11
N PRO A 207 -0.35 7.18 12.65
CA PRO A 207 -0.49 6.36 13.86
C PRO A 207 -0.02 4.94 13.52
N VAL A 208 0.80 4.37 14.41
CA VAL A 208 1.10 2.94 14.42
C VAL A 208 0.23 2.37 15.52
N ASP A 209 -0.58 1.37 15.17
CA ASP A 209 -1.33 0.61 16.16
C ASP A 209 -0.42 -0.48 16.72
N ASP A 210 -0.15 -0.42 18.01
CA ASP A 210 0.72 -1.33 18.75
C ASP A 210 -0.09 -2.12 19.80
N GLU A 211 -1.41 -2.21 19.62
CA GLU A 211 -2.31 -2.97 20.49
C GLU A 211 -2.24 -4.48 20.19
N ILE A 212 -2.08 -5.28 21.24
CA ILE A 212 -2.19 -6.74 21.21
C ILE A 212 -3.47 -7.11 21.95
N GLU A 213 -4.38 -7.81 21.26
CA GLU A 213 -5.61 -8.31 21.88
C GLU A 213 -5.32 -9.50 22.79
N GLY A 214 -5.47 -9.29 24.10
CA GLY A 214 -5.28 -10.34 25.09
C GLY A 214 -5.36 -9.80 26.51
N GLU A 215 -5.06 -10.66 27.48
CA GLU A 215 -4.99 -10.31 28.89
C GLU A 215 -3.60 -10.61 29.44
N LEU A 216 -3.06 -9.70 30.26
CA LEU A 216 -1.82 -9.94 30.97
C LEU A 216 -2.03 -11.03 32.02
N LEU A 217 -1.20 -12.08 31.94
CA LEU A 217 -1.24 -13.21 32.85
C LEU A 217 -0.18 -13.02 33.93
N SER A 218 -0.58 -12.73 35.16
CA SER A 218 0.37 -12.54 36.24
C SER A 218 0.97 -13.88 36.70
N GLU A 219 2.12 -13.82 37.39
CA GLU A 219 2.72 -15.03 37.98
C GLU A 219 1.81 -15.68 39.03
N ALA A 220 0.99 -14.90 39.74
CA ALA A 220 0.04 -15.40 40.71
C ALA A 220 -1.08 -16.21 40.05
N ASP A 221 -1.46 -15.87 38.83
CA ASP A 221 -2.56 -16.53 38.11
C ASP A 221 -2.14 -17.89 37.53
N ALA A 222 -0.87 -18.06 37.13
CA ALA A 222 -0.36 -19.28 36.50
C ALA A 222 1.10 -19.62 36.92
N PRO A 223 1.37 -19.91 38.21
CA PRO A 223 2.74 -20.06 38.71
C PRO A 223 3.50 -21.24 38.09
N ARG A 224 2.77 -22.32 37.73
CA ARG A 224 3.36 -23.49 37.07
C ARG A 224 3.82 -23.17 35.64
N LEU A 225 3.00 -22.43 34.89
CA LEU A 225 3.34 -21.95 33.56
C LEU A 225 4.57 -21.03 33.60
N TRP A 226 4.59 -20.04 34.49
CA TRP A 226 5.74 -19.13 34.63
C TRP A 226 7.04 -19.87 34.98
N ASN A 227 6.98 -20.86 35.87
CA ASN A 227 8.13 -21.71 36.16
C ASN A 227 8.57 -22.55 34.97
N ARG A 228 7.63 -23.08 34.17
CA ARG A 228 7.94 -23.80 32.93
C ARG A 228 8.64 -22.89 31.92
N ILE A 229 8.12 -21.67 31.71
CA ILE A 229 8.72 -20.65 30.83
C ILE A 229 10.16 -20.33 31.26
N ARG A 230 10.38 -20.06 32.56
CA ARG A 230 11.72 -19.76 33.09
C ARG A 230 12.71 -20.92 32.91
N ARG A 231 12.27 -22.16 33.14
CA ARG A 231 13.11 -23.34 32.90
C ARG A 231 13.47 -23.48 31.42
N MET A 232 12.52 -23.27 30.52
CA MET A 232 12.80 -23.37 29.08
C MET A 232 13.73 -22.25 28.61
N ALA A 233 13.52 -21.02 29.08
CA ALA A 233 14.40 -19.88 28.79
C ALA A 233 15.84 -20.15 29.25
N ALA A 234 16.02 -20.73 30.45
CA ALA A 234 17.33 -21.13 30.94
C ALA A 234 17.99 -22.21 30.06
N ARG A 235 17.22 -23.20 29.58
CA ARG A 235 17.72 -24.24 28.66
C ARG A 235 18.06 -23.68 27.27
N ALA A 236 17.28 -22.71 26.80
CA ALA A 236 17.53 -21.97 25.57
C ALA A 236 18.62 -20.89 25.70
N ASN A 237 19.26 -20.77 26.87
CA ASN A 237 20.29 -19.78 27.17
C ASN A 237 19.87 -18.33 26.84
N THR A 238 18.63 -17.97 27.19
CA THR A 238 18.08 -16.62 27.01
C THR A 238 17.38 -16.16 28.29
N ALA A 239 17.27 -14.84 28.49
CA ALA A 239 16.49 -14.31 29.59
C ALA A 239 14.99 -14.57 29.35
N PRO A 240 14.23 -14.95 30.40
CA PRO A 240 12.80 -15.20 30.28
C PRO A 240 12.03 -13.94 29.87
N PRO A 241 10.83 -14.07 29.30
CA PRO A 241 9.92 -12.95 29.08
C PRO A 241 9.60 -12.22 30.40
N ASP A 242 9.49 -10.89 30.33
CA ASP A 242 9.03 -10.04 31.43
C ASP A 242 7.50 -10.08 31.57
N ASN A 243 6.80 -10.30 30.46
CA ASN A 243 5.33 -10.30 30.38
C ASN A 243 4.84 -11.53 29.63
N VAL A 244 3.71 -12.08 30.08
CA VAL A 244 2.95 -13.11 29.35
C VAL A 244 1.56 -12.56 29.07
N ILE A 245 1.18 -12.54 27.80
CA ILE A 245 -0.16 -12.17 27.35
C ILE A 245 -0.88 -13.44 26.90
N ALA A 246 -2.03 -13.72 27.49
CA ALA A 246 -2.89 -14.79 27.05
C ALA A 246 -3.99 -14.24 26.13
N GLY A 247 -4.10 -14.79 24.92
CA GLY A 247 -5.05 -14.34 23.91
C GLY A 247 -5.74 -15.49 23.19
N ILE A 248 -6.55 -15.13 22.20
CA ILE A 248 -7.32 -16.09 21.39
C ILE A 248 -6.84 -16.17 19.94
N ASP A 249 -5.78 -15.45 19.55
CA ASP A 249 -5.29 -15.43 18.17
C ASP A 249 -4.77 -16.80 17.70
N THR A 250 -4.58 -16.95 16.39
CA THR A 250 -4.11 -18.20 15.76
C THR A 250 -2.59 -18.36 15.79
N ASN A 251 -1.88 -17.66 16.68
CA ASN A 251 -0.43 -17.63 16.71
C ASN A 251 0.15 -17.66 18.14
N PHE A 252 1.45 -17.96 18.22
CA PHE A 252 2.32 -17.69 19.37
C PHE A 252 3.45 -16.82 18.88
N PHE A 253 3.86 -15.84 19.67
CA PHE A 253 5.01 -15.02 19.30
C PHE A 253 5.68 -14.40 20.52
N VAL A 254 6.90 -13.96 20.31
CA VAL A 254 7.66 -13.12 21.25
C VAL A 254 7.97 -11.76 20.63
N THR A 255 7.99 -10.72 21.46
CA THR A 255 8.40 -9.38 21.04
C THR A 255 9.18 -8.66 22.14
N GLU A 256 10.09 -7.78 21.73
CA GLU A 256 10.75 -6.79 22.61
C GLU A 256 10.23 -5.37 22.34
N GLU A 257 9.24 -5.22 21.44
CA GLU A 257 8.57 -3.97 21.18
C GLU A 257 7.62 -3.62 22.34
N SER A 258 7.54 -2.33 22.68
CA SER A 258 6.52 -1.88 23.64
C SER A 258 5.15 -1.97 23.00
N CYS A 259 4.25 -2.75 23.59
CA CYS A 259 2.89 -2.94 23.11
C CYS A 259 1.87 -2.36 24.08
N THR A 260 0.62 -2.26 23.65
CA THR A 260 -0.52 -1.93 24.50
C THR A 260 -1.42 -3.16 24.61
N VAL A 261 -1.87 -3.50 25.82
CA VAL A 261 -2.79 -4.61 26.07
C VAL A 261 -4.00 -4.03 26.79
N GLY A 262 -5.13 -3.93 26.08
CA GLY A 262 -6.27 -3.13 26.52
C GLY A 262 -5.85 -1.67 26.76
N SER A 263 -5.93 -1.20 28.01
CA SER A 263 -5.51 0.16 28.38
C SER A 263 -4.08 0.27 28.92
N GLN A 264 -3.34 -0.85 29.02
CA GLN A 264 -2.05 -0.89 29.69
C GLN A 264 -0.90 -0.92 28.69
N LYS A 265 0.06 0.00 28.86
CA LYS A 265 1.29 -0.02 28.07
C LYS A 265 2.34 -0.92 28.72
N VAL A 266 2.77 -1.92 27.97
CA VAL A 266 3.70 -2.96 28.40
C VAL A 266 5.07 -2.71 27.76
N ARG A 267 6.14 -3.02 28.50
CA ARG A 267 7.53 -2.88 28.06
C ARG A 267 8.34 -4.11 28.45
N GLY A 268 9.45 -4.33 27.76
CA GLY A 268 10.30 -5.50 27.99
C GLY A 268 9.98 -6.63 27.02
N ARG A 269 10.44 -7.83 27.34
CA ARG A 269 10.17 -9.06 26.59
C ARG A 269 8.76 -9.52 26.87
N THR A 270 7.98 -9.71 25.83
CA THR A 270 6.59 -10.14 25.93
C THR A 270 6.42 -11.44 25.16
N LEU A 271 5.86 -12.46 25.82
CA LEU A 271 5.42 -13.70 25.20
C LEU A 271 3.89 -13.64 25.05
N PHE A 272 3.40 -13.82 23.84
CA PHE A 272 1.98 -14.06 23.59
C PHE A 272 1.70 -15.56 23.50
N VAL A 273 0.69 -16.02 24.25
CA VAL A 273 0.20 -17.40 24.21
C VAL A 273 -1.26 -17.45 23.77
N SER A 274 -1.53 -18.24 22.74
CA SER A 274 -2.90 -18.52 22.30
C SER A 274 -3.49 -19.66 23.14
N ILE A 275 -4.50 -19.34 23.96
CA ILE A 275 -5.18 -20.35 24.77
C ILE A 275 -5.84 -21.43 23.89
N PRO A 276 -6.56 -21.09 22.79
CA PRO A 276 -7.16 -22.12 21.93
C PRO A 276 -6.13 -23.07 21.32
N LEU A 277 -4.94 -22.57 20.95
CA LEU A 277 -3.88 -23.44 20.46
C LEU A 277 -3.27 -24.29 21.59
N LEU A 278 -3.08 -23.74 22.79
CA LEU A 278 -2.62 -24.55 23.94
C LEU A 278 -3.58 -25.71 24.27
N ARG A 279 -4.87 -25.64 23.88
CA ARG A 279 -5.83 -26.74 24.07
C ARG A 279 -5.64 -27.93 23.12
N ILE A 280 -5.07 -27.69 21.93
CA ILE A 280 -4.87 -28.74 20.93
C ILE A 280 -3.44 -29.30 20.94
N LEU A 281 -2.51 -28.56 21.53
CA LEU A 281 -1.12 -28.95 21.71
C LEU A 281 -0.97 -29.77 22.99
N ASP A 282 -0.24 -30.88 22.92
CA ASP A 282 0.25 -31.55 24.14
C ASP A 282 1.38 -30.74 24.79
N ASP A 283 1.80 -31.15 25.98
CA ASP A 283 2.80 -30.42 26.75
C ASP A 283 4.16 -30.34 26.04
N THR A 284 4.57 -31.39 25.31
CA THR A 284 5.82 -31.42 24.55
C THR A 284 5.75 -30.58 23.28
N GLU A 285 4.61 -30.56 22.62
CA GLU A 285 4.32 -29.73 21.44
C GLU A 285 4.31 -28.24 21.83
N ALA A 286 3.65 -27.88 22.93
CA ALA A 286 3.66 -26.52 23.47
C ALA A 286 5.05 -26.09 23.97
N ASP A 287 5.79 -27.00 24.61
CA ASP A 287 7.20 -26.78 24.96
C ASP A 287 8.07 -26.54 23.72
N ALA A 288 7.80 -27.23 22.61
CA ALA A 288 8.53 -27.06 21.35
C ALA A 288 8.24 -25.69 20.71
N VAL A 289 6.98 -25.26 20.72
CA VAL A 289 6.59 -23.91 20.27
C VAL A 289 7.28 -22.85 21.14
N LEU A 290 7.26 -22.99 22.47
CA LEU A 290 7.96 -22.04 23.33
C LEU A 290 9.47 -22.02 23.08
N ALA A 291 10.11 -23.18 22.91
CA ALA A 291 11.54 -23.24 22.61
C ALA A 291 11.87 -22.56 21.27
N HIS A 292 11.00 -22.73 20.26
CA HIS A 292 11.09 -22.01 18.99
C HIS A 292 10.99 -20.49 19.22
N GLU A 293 9.98 -20.01 19.94
CA GLU A 293 9.81 -18.58 20.23
C GLU A 293 10.98 -18.00 21.05
N LEU A 294 11.47 -18.72 22.05
CA LEU A 294 12.63 -18.29 22.84
C LEU A 294 13.91 -18.20 21.99
N ALA A 295 14.04 -18.98 20.93
CA ALA A 295 15.16 -18.88 20.00
C ALA A 295 15.23 -17.49 19.36
N HIS A 296 14.07 -16.91 19.01
CA HIS A 296 13.98 -15.55 18.46
C HIS A 296 14.44 -14.48 19.47
N LEU A 297 14.21 -14.68 20.77
CA LEU A 297 14.71 -13.80 21.84
C LEU A 297 16.22 -13.96 22.09
N GLY A 298 16.75 -15.19 22.01
CA GLY A 298 18.15 -15.51 22.29
C GLY A 298 19.14 -15.01 21.23
N GLY A 299 18.71 -14.95 19.96
CA GLY A 299 19.54 -14.49 18.84
C GLY A 299 19.84 -12.98 18.80
N GLY A 300 19.23 -12.17 19.68
CA GLY A 300 19.22 -10.71 19.55
C GLY A 300 18.40 -10.21 18.36
N ASP A 301 17.62 -11.12 17.75
CA ASP A 301 16.86 -10.91 16.53
C ASP A 301 15.58 -10.11 16.83
N THR A 302 14.92 -10.33 17.98
CA THR A 302 13.74 -9.54 18.40
C THR A 302 14.04 -8.06 18.51
N ARG A 303 15.20 -7.63 19.02
CA ARG A 303 15.51 -6.20 19.14
C ARG A 303 15.65 -5.50 17.78
N THR A 304 16.30 -6.16 16.82
CA THR A 304 16.48 -5.58 15.48
C THR A 304 15.19 -5.63 14.69
N SER A 305 14.43 -6.73 14.78
CA SER A 305 13.11 -6.88 14.17
C SER A 305 12.08 -5.93 14.79
N ALA A 306 12.07 -5.74 16.11
CA ALA A 306 11.21 -4.77 16.82
C ALA A 306 11.51 -3.33 16.42
N LEU A 307 12.77 -3.00 16.10
CA LEU A 307 13.10 -1.67 15.57
C LEU A 307 12.73 -1.52 14.09
N LEU A 308 12.77 -2.60 13.31
CA LEU A 308 12.55 -2.57 11.87
C LEU A 308 11.07 -2.63 11.49
N GLY A 309 10.26 -3.43 12.19
CA GLY A 309 8.83 -3.64 11.92
C GLY A 309 8.03 -2.34 11.82
N PRO A 310 8.09 -1.44 12.83
CA PRO A 310 7.41 -0.15 12.78
C PRO A 310 7.87 0.73 11.63
N LYS A 311 9.15 0.64 11.26
CA LYS A 311 9.70 1.40 10.11
C LYS A 311 9.21 0.85 8.77
N LEU A 312 9.10 -0.47 8.64
CA LEU A 312 8.49 -1.12 7.47
C LEU A 312 7.01 -0.73 7.36
N ARG A 313 6.23 -0.82 8.45
CA ARG A 313 4.83 -0.37 8.48
C ARG A 313 4.69 1.09 8.05
N GLN A 314 5.54 1.98 8.60
CA GLN A 314 5.55 3.39 8.24
C GLN A 314 5.92 3.62 6.76
N PHE A 315 6.89 2.87 6.25
CA PHE A 315 7.29 2.90 4.83
C PHE A 315 6.15 2.44 3.92
N ASP A 316 5.45 1.36 4.28
CA ASP A 316 4.35 0.78 3.51
C ASP A 316 3.16 1.74 3.46
N LEU A 317 2.82 2.37 4.59
CA LEU A 317 1.80 3.41 4.64
C LEU A 317 2.17 4.62 3.77
N TYR A 318 3.43 5.09 3.82
CA TYR A 318 3.88 6.18 2.95
C TYR A 318 3.79 5.80 1.47
N THR A 319 4.25 4.61 1.12
CA THR A 319 4.19 4.06 -0.25
C THR A 319 2.76 3.93 -0.74
N TRP A 320 1.83 3.56 0.14
CA TRP A 320 0.40 3.50 -0.16
C TRP A 320 -0.20 4.88 -0.40
N GLN A 321 0.12 5.88 0.43
CA GLN A 321 -0.35 7.26 0.22
C GLN A 321 0.16 7.81 -1.13
N MET A 322 1.43 7.56 -1.49
CA MET A 322 1.96 7.97 -2.79
C MET A 322 1.22 7.33 -3.97
N ARG A 323 0.71 6.09 -3.80
CA ARG A 323 -0.13 5.41 -4.79
C ARG A 323 -1.53 6.00 -4.87
N SER A 324 -2.18 6.24 -3.72
CA SER A 324 -3.58 6.68 -3.65
C SER A 324 -3.77 8.17 -3.97
N GLY A 325 -2.72 8.98 -3.88
CA GLY A 325 -2.73 10.40 -4.27
C GLY A 325 -2.95 10.66 -5.77
N GLY A 326 -2.90 9.63 -6.63
CA GLY A 326 -3.12 9.72 -8.08
C GLY A 326 -1.97 10.43 -8.81
N LEU A 327 -1.79 11.73 -8.58
CA LEU A 327 -0.76 12.55 -9.25
C LEU A 327 0.66 12.27 -8.73
N THR A 328 0.80 11.64 -7.56
CA THR A 328 2.08 11.22 -6.98
C THR A 328 2.51 9.81 -7.41
N ILE A 329 1.81 9.19 -8.36
CA ILE A 329 2.09 7.81 -8.80
C ILE A 329 3.51 7.63 -9.36
N VAL A 330 4.12 8.68 -9.92
CA VAL A 330 5.50 8.63 -10.43
C VAL A 330 6.50 8.25 -9.33
N ALA A 331 6.33 8.80 -8.12
CA ALA A 331 7.16 8.50 -6.96
C ALA A 331 6.93 7.09 -6.39
N HIS A 332 5.73 6.54 -6.54
CA HIS A 332 5.36 5.25 -5.97
C HIS A 332 6.24 4.10 -6.49
N HIS A 333 6.61 4.13 -7.77
CA HIS A 333 7.34 3.03 -8.38
C HIS A 333 8.77 2.88 -7.85
N LEU A 334 9.46 3.98 -7.55
CA LEU A 334 10.78 3.92 -6.91
C LEU A 334 10.68 3.32 -5.49
N LEU A 335 9.72 3.81 -4.69
CA LEU A 335 9.48 3.31 -3.33
C LEU A 335 9.15 1.82 -3.34
N ARG A 336 8.28 1.39 -4.27
CA ARG A 336 7.90 -0.02 -4.41
C ARG A 336 9.07 -0.90 -4.83
N LEU A 337 9.93 -0.44 -5.73
CA LEU A 337 11.12 -1.18 -6.15
C LEU A 337 12.08 -1.40 -4.96
N TYR A 338 12.35 -0.35 -4.19
CA TYR A 338 13.20 -0.44 -3.01
C TYR A 338 12.62 -1.40 -1.97
N ARG A 339 11.32 -1.29 -1.68
CA ARG A 339 10.61 -2.19 -0.76
C ARG A 339 10.69 -3.64 -1.17
N LEU A 340 10.48 -3.91 -2.46
CA LEU A 340 10.49 -5.26 -3.03
C LEU A 340 11.88 -5.89 -2.94
N ALA A 341 12.94 -5.13 -3.25
CA ALA A 341 14.32 -5.59 -3.10
C ALA A 341 14.64 -5.95 -1.63
N PHE A 342 14.15 -5.13 -0.70
CA PHE A 342 14.33 -5.35 0.73
C PHE A 342 13.50 -6.52 1.27
N GLU A 343 12.29 -6.73 0.73
CA GLU A 343 11.41 -7.88 0.97
C GLU A 343 12.15 -9.21 0.74
N PHE A 344 12.89 -9.32 -0.37
CA PHE A 344 13.69 -10.53 -0.66
C PHE A 344 14.83 -10.74 0.33
N ALA A 345 15.49 -9.67 0.76
CA ALA A 345 16.56 -9.75 1.77
C ALA A 345 16.00 -10.25 3.11
N LEU A 346 14.85 -9.72 3.52
CA LEU A 346 14.16 -10.12 4.74
C LEU A 346 13.66 -11.56 4.67
N ALA A 347 13.02 -11.96 3.57
CA ALA A 347 12.49 -13.31 3.40
C ALA A 347 13.58 -14.40 3.45
N ARG A 348 14.78 -14.12 2.93
CA ARG A 348 15.91 -15.05 3.02
C ARG A 348 16.38 -15.25 4.46
N ASP A 349 16.54 -14.15 5.19
CA ASP A 349 17.00 -14.18 6.58
C ASP A 349 15.96 -14.78 7.53
N SER A 350 14.68 -14.47 7.27
CA SER A 350 13.54 -15.09 7.94
C SER A 350 13.61 -16.61 7.85
N ARG A 351 13.73 -17.18 6.64
CA ARG A 351 13.84 -18.64 6.49
C ARG A 351 15.00 -19.25 7.27
N GLU A 352 16.15 -18.60 7.27
CA GLU A 352 17.32 -19.10 8.02
C GLU A 352 17.09 -19.05 9.54
N ARG A 353 16.44 -17.99 10.04
CA ARG A 353 16.04 -17.86 11.46
C ARG A 353 15.03 -18.94 11.85
N GLU A 354 14.02 -19.16 11.04
CA GLU A 354 13.01 -20.19 11.26
C GLU A 354 13.65 -21.59 11.38
N HIS A 355 14.58 -21.93 10.48
CA HIS A 355 15.32 -23.19 10.58
C HIS A 355 16.25 -23.27 11.80
N MET A 356 16.80 -22.15 12.27
CA MET A 356 17.59 -22.13 13.50
C MET A 356 16.70 -22.34 14.73
N ALA A 357 15.56 -21.65 14.78
CA ALA A 357 14.58 -21.78 15.85
C ALA A 357 13.98 -23.19 15.92
N ASP A 358 13.66 -23.79 14.76
CA ASP A 358 13.18 -25.17 14.67
C ASP A 358 14.20 -26.19 15.18
N ARG A 359 15.49 -26.00 14.83
CA ARG A 359 16.57 -26.86 15.33
C ARG A 359 16.75 -26.74 16.83
N LEU A 360 16.74 -25.52 17.37
CA LEU A 360 16.80 -25.32 18.83
C LEU A 360 15.60 -25.95 19.53
N ALA A 361 14.39 -25.77 18.99
CA ALA A 361 13.19 -26.40 19.52
C ALA A 361 13.33 -27.94 19.53
N ALA A 362 13.76 -28.53 18.42
CA ALA A 362 13.97 -29.96 18.29
C ALA A 362 15.04 -30.50 19.27
N GLU A 363 16.12 -29.74 19.51
CA GLU A 363 17.18 -30.08 20.47
C GLU A 363 16.70 -30.01 21.93
N LEU A 364 15.83 -29.03 22.26
CA LEU A 364 15.32 -28.84 23.61
C LEU A 364 14.08 -29.71 23.91
N THR A 365 13.36 -30.19 22.91
CA THR A 365 12.21 -31.08 23.09
C THR A 365 12.40 -32.36 22.28
N ALA A 366 11.83 -32.42 21.08
CA ALA A 366 12.00 -33.49 20.11
C ALA A 366 11.65 -32.99 18.70
N PRO A 367 12.32 -33.49 17.64
CA PRO A 367 11.95 -33.20 16.25
C PRO A 367 10.48 -33.47 15.92
N ARG A 368 9.90 -34.52 16.54
CA ARG A 368 8.48 -34.85 16.41
C ARG A 368 7.58 -33.76 16.99
N SER A 369 7.87 -33.26 18.18
CA SER A 369 7.01 -32.31 18.89
C SER A 369 6.89 -30.97 18.15
N ILE A 370 7.99 -30.46 17.57
CA ILE A 370 7.92 -29.25 16.73
C ILE A 370 7.13 -29.53 15.45
N VAL A 371 7.37 -30.64 14.74
CA VAL A 371 6.63 -30.90 13.49
C VAL A 371 5.13 -31.09 13.74
N GLN A 372 4.74 -31.81 14.81
CA GLN A 372 3.33 -32.01 15.15
C GLN A 372 2.66 -30.71 15.57
N SER A 373 3.36 -29.84 16.32
CA SER A 373 2.82 -28.52 16.66
C SER A 373 2.60 -27.65 15.43
N LEU A 374 3.53 -27.63 14.46
CA LEU A 374 3.36 -26.89 13.20
C LEU A 374 2.15 -27.38 12.40
N ILE A 375 1.93 -28.70 12.33
CA ILE A 375 0.75 -29.29 11.67
C ILE A 375 -0.54 -28.82 12.36
N LYS A 376 -0.61 -28.92 13.69
CA LYS A 376 -1.80 -28.55 14.46
C LYS A 376 -2.11 -27.06 14.40
N ILE A 377 -1.09 -26.19 14.49
CA ILE A 377 -1.25 -24.73 14.38
C ILE A 377 -1.74 -24.35 12.98
N SER A 378 -1.13 -24.92 11.93
CA SER A 378 -1.54 -24.69 10.55
C SER A 378 -2.98 -25.14 10.30
N ALA A 379 -3.35 -26.32 10.81
CA ALA A 379 -4.70 -26.86 10.70
C ALA A 379 -5.73 -25.98 11.43
N TYR A 380 -5.43 -25.57 12.67
CA TYR A 380 -6.31 -24.71 13.45
C TYR A 380 -6.49 -23.34 12.79
N GLY A 381 -5.40 -22.69 12.37
CA GLY A 381 -5.45 -21.39 11.69
C GLY A 381 -6.23 -21.46 10.38
N GLY A 382 -5.94 -22.47 9.54
CA GLY A 382 -6.66 -22.69 8.29
C GLY A 382 -8.15 -22.97 8.48
N TYR A 383 -8.51 -23.79 9.46
CA TYR A 383 -9.90 -24.11 9.75
C TYR A 383 -10.67 -22.92 10.34
N ARG A 384 -10.07 -22.19 11.28
CA ARG A 384 -10.68 -20.98 11.84
C ARG A 384 -10.94 -19.94 10.76
N ASN A 385 -9.98 -19.67 9.89
CA ASN A 385 -10.16 -18.74 8.76
C ASN A 385 -11.31 -19.20 7.86
N GLN A 386 -11.40 -20.50 7.55
CA GLN A 386 -12.50 -21.05 6.77
C GLN A 386 -13.87 -20.86 7.44
N VAL A 387 -13.96 -21.08 8.75
CA VAL A 387 -15.20 -20.85 9.53
C VAL A 387 -15.59 -19.38 9.48
N GLU A 388 -14.63 -18.47 9.72
CA GLU A 388 -14.83 -17.03 9.67
C GLU A 388 -15.27 -16.58 8.27
N ASP A 389 -14.57 -16.99 7.21
CA ASP A 389 -14.91 -16.68 5.82
C ASP A 389 -16.33 -17.19 5.47
N THR A 390 -16.66 -18.41 5.88
CA THR A 390 -17.97 -19.02 5.62
C THR A 390 -19.08 -18.26 6.34
N LEU A 391 -18.86 -17.83 7.58
CA LEU A 391 -19.82 -17.02 8.32
C LEU A 391 -19.98 -15.62 7.70
N PHE A 392 -18.88 -14.97 7.35
CA PHE A 392 -18.88 -13.62 6.79
C PHE A 392 -19.51 -13.57 5.38
N ALA A 393 -19.42 -14.67 4.62
CA ALA A 393 -20.03 -14.80 3.31
C ALA A 393 -21.57 -14.89 3.34
N GLN A 394 -22.18 -15.21 4.49
CA GLN A 394 -23.64 -15.38 4.56
C GLN A 394 -24.38 -14.06 4.34
N SER A 395 -25.36 -14.04 3.43
CA SER A 395 -26.21 -12.86 3.14
C SER A 395 -27.33 -12.65 4.18
N ARG A 396 -27.15 -13.13 5.40
CA ARG A 396 -28.10 -12.90 6.51
C ARG A 396 -27.38 -12.24 7.66
N GLN A 397 -28.12 -11.41 8.39
CA GLN A 397 -27.64 -10.86 9.64
C GLN A 397 -27.27 -11.99 10.60
N LEU A 398 -26.11 -11.84 11.23
CA LEU A 398 -25.62 -12.75 12.25
C LEU A 398 -25.96 -12.13 13.60
N ASP A 399 -26.92 -12.72 14.31
CA ASP A 399 -27.37 -12.26 15.62
C ASP A 399 -26.83 -13.16 16.74
N GLY A 400 -26.52 -12.56 17.90
CA GLY A 400 -26.24 -13.28 19.15
C GLY A 400 -24.82 -13.83 19.29
N GLN A 401 -24.66 -14.81 20.20
CA GLN A 401 -23.42 -15.59 20.35
C GLN A 401 -23.26 -16.47 19.11
N LEU A 402 -22.35 -16.09 18.23
CA LEU A 402 -22.07 -16.79 16.98
C LEU A 402 -21.50 -18.19 17.24
N GLY A 403 -20.91 -18.38 18.42
CA GLY A 403 -20.34 -19.65 18.83
C GLY A 403 -19.14 -20.03 17.97
N ILE A 404 -18.43 -19.06 17.40
CA ILE A 404 -17.23 -19.27 16.57
C ILE A 404 -16.23 -20.08 17.36
N ALA A 405 -16.02 -19.72 18.63
CA ALA A 405 -15.13 -20.45 19.53
C ALA A 405 -15.48 -21.95 19.59
N ARG A 406 -16.76 -22.26 19.74
CA ARG A 406 -17.28 -23.64 19.82
C ARG A 406 -17.22 -24.35 18.48
N PHE A 407 -17.60 -23.69 17.38
CA PHE A 407 -17.53 -24.26 16.04
C PHE A 407 -16.09 -24.63 15.66
N VAL A 408 -15.14 -23.76 15.96
CA VAL A 408 -13.72 -24.03 15.70
C VAL A 408 -13.23 -25.20 16.57
N ALA A 409 -13.52 -25.19 17.87
CA ALA A 409 -13.09 -26.25 18.79
C ALA A 409 -13.70 -27.63 18.47
N ASP A 410 -15.02 -27.69 18.25
CA ASP A 410 -15.74 -28.95 18.00
C ASP A 410 -15.53 -29.44 16.55
N GLY A 411 -15.30 -28.51 15.61
CA GLY A 411 -15.24 -28.78 14.18
C GLY A 411 -13.86 -29.12 13.61
N LEU A 412 -12.77 -28.81 14.32
CA LEU A 412 -11.40 -29.06 13.81
C LEU A 412 -11.13 -30.55 13.54
N ARG A 413 -11.58 -31.45 14.43
CA ARG A 413 -11.33 -32.89 14.27
C ARG A 413 -12.14 -33.50 13.12
N PRO A 414 -13.47 -33.24 13.00
CA PRO A 414 -14.21 -33.60 11.80
C PRO A 414 -13.57 -33.05 10.52
N TYR A 415 -13.12 -31.79 10.56
CA TYR A 415 -12.46 -31.13 9.43
C TYR A 415 -11.19 -31.86 8.98
N ALA A 416 -10.36 -32.33 9.91
CA ALA A 416 -9.14 -33.08 9.60
C ALA A 416 -9.39 -34.35 8.76
N GLY A 417 -10.59 -34.93 8.82
CA GLY A 417 -11.00 -36.09 8.02
C GLY A 417 -11.52 -35.76 6.62
N THR A 418 -11.59 -34.48 6.25
CA THR A 418 -12.14 -34.04 4.96
C THR A 418 -11.09 -34.01 3.83
N PRO A 419 -11.49 -34.15 2.55
CA PRO A 419 -10.57 -33.95 1.43
C PRO A 419 -9.99 -32.52 1.38
N ASP A 420 -10.79 -31.52 1.78
CA ASP A 420 -10.39 -30.11 1.79
C ASP A 420 -9.19 -29.86 2.71
N PHE A 421 -9.14 -30.56 3.86
CA PHE A 421 -8.04 -30.44 4.81
C PHE A 421 -6.66 -30.69 4.18
N LEU A 422 -6.49 -31.79 3.43
CA LEU A 422 -5.19 -32.12 2.83
C LEU A 422 -4.77 -31.09 1.77
N GLU A 423 -5.71 -30.63 0.94
CA GLU A 423 -5.43 -29.59 -0.06
C GLU A 423 -5.02 -28.27 0.60
N ARG A 424 -5.67 -27.89 1.70
CA ARG A 424 -5.26 -26.71 2.47
C ARG A 424 -3.89 -26.90 3.11
N MET A 425 -3.62 -28.05 3.73
CA MET A 425 -2.32 -28.33 4.37
C MET A 425 -1.13 -28.30 3.41
N LYS A 426 -1.33 -28.54 2.11
CA LYS A 426 -0.27 -28.40 1.09
C LYS A 426 0.17 -26.95 0.88
N THR A 427 -0.74 -26.00 1.10
CA THR A 427 -0.53 -24.56 0.89
C THR A 427 -0.58 -23.77 2.19
N ALA A 428 -0.74 -24.44 3.32
CA ALA A 428 -0.90 -23.82 4.61
C ALA A 428 0.35 -23.04 5.00
N ASP A 429 0.13 -21.78 5.35
CA ASP A 429 1.12 -20.92 5.99
C ASP A 429 0.84 -20.88 7.49
N ILE A 430 1.87 -20.65 8.30
CA ILE A 430 1.74 -20.55 9.74
C ILE A 430 1.45 -19.08 10.08
N PRO A 431 0.35 -18.75 10.78
CA PRO A 431 0.06 -17.36 11.11
C PRO A 431 1.12 -16.77 12.05
N HIS A 432 1.68 -15.61 11.69
CA HIS A 432 2.54 -14.83 12.59
C HIS A 432 2.40 -13.31 12.33
N PRO A 433 2.39 -12.44 13.36
CA PRO A 433 2.10 -11.01 13.17
C PRO A 433 3.17 -10.22 12.42
N TYR A 434 4.42 -10.72 12.41
CA TYR A 434 5.58 -9.94 11.99
C TYR A 434 6.48 -10.63 10.95
N ASP A 435 6.18 -11.87 10.56
CA ASP A 435 7.05 -12.67 9.68
C ASP A 435 6.23 -13.68 8.87
N SER A 436 6.78 -14.15 7.74
CA SER A 436 6.22 -15.26 6.97
C SER A 436 7.10 -16.49 7.13
N HIS A 437 6.50 -17.68 7.25
CA HIS A 437 7.26 -18.90 7.52
C HIS A 437 7.62 -19.64 6.22
N PRO A 438 8.77 -20.35 6.18
CA PRO A 438 9.01 -21.32 5.13
C PRO A 438 7.95 -22.43 5.15
N ALA A 439 7.74 -23.05 4.00
CA ALA A 439 6.78 -24.13 3.84
C ALA A 439 7.04 -25.26 4.85
N LEU A 440 5.98 -25.91 5.33
CA LEU A 440 6.04 -26.98 6.34
C LEU A 440 7.05 -28.08 5.99
N THR A 441 7.15 -28.44 4.70
CA THR A 441 8.09 -29.47 4.21
C THR A 441 9.56 -29.04 4.33
N GLU A 442 9.85 -27.74 4.20
CA GLU A 442 11.20 -27.19 4.39
C GLU A 442 11.58 -27.22 5.88
N ARG A 443 10.64 -26.85 6.74
CA ARG A 443 10.82 -26.88 8.21
C ARG A 443 11.01 -28.29 8.75
N MET A 444 10.22 -29.26 8.29
CA MET A 444 10.40 -30.70 8.57
C MET A 444 11.81 -31.19 8.21
N ARG A 445 12.31 -30.79 7.04
CA ARG A 445 13.66 -31.14 6.58
C ARG A 445 14.73 -30.54 7.48
N SER A 446 14.53 -29.31 7.98
CA SER A 446 15.50 -28.62 8.83
C SER A 446 15.78 -29.33 10.15
N VAL A 447 14.81 -30.09 10.67
CA VAL A 447 14.90 -30.88 11.92
C VAL A 447 15.05 -32.38 11.69
N GLY A 448 15.13 -32.83 10.43
CA GLY A 448 15.30 -34.23 10.08
C GLY A 448 14.10 -35.13 10.44
N HIS A 449 12.89 -34.59 10.55
CA HIS A 449 11.68 -35.35 10.85
C HIS A 449 10.63 -35.16 9.75
N HIS A 450 10.50 -36.16 8.89
CA HIS A 450 9.55 -36.16 7.78
C HIS A 450 8.33 -37.02 8.14
N LEU A 451 7.15 -36.51 7.79
CA LEU A 451 5.88 -37.21 7.94
C LEU A 451 5.18 -37.22 6.58
N ASP A 452 4.56 -38.35 6.25
CA ASP A 452 3.71 -38.45 5.07
C ASP A 452 2.42 -37.65 5.28
N GLU A 453 1.91 -37.02 4.22
CA GLU A 453 0.67 -36.21 4.26
C GLU A 453 -0.52 -37.01 4.81
N SER A 454 -0.54 -38.33 4.59
CA SER A 454 -1.57 -39.25 5.10
C SER A 454 -1.65 -39.28 6.64
N GLN A 455 -0.60 -38.84 7.33
CA GLN A 455 -0.52 -38.83 8.80
C GLN A 455 -1.05 -37.53 9.40
N TYR A 456 -1.20 -36.45 8.62
CA TYR A 456 -1.59 -35.13 9.13
C TYR A 456 -2.95 -35.16 9.81
N ALA A 457 -3.93 -35.86 9.21
CA ALA A 457 -5.27 -35.97 9.77
C ALA A 457 -5.27 -36.66 11.14
N ALA A 458 -4.50 -37.73 11.28
CA ALA A 458 -4.37 -38.46 12.55
C ALA A 458 -3.72 -37.62 13.65
N ILE A 459 -2.75 -36.75 13.29
CA ILE A 459 -2.07 -35.85 14.23
C ILE A 459 -3.03 -34.78 14.74
N VAL A 460 -3.82 -34.16 13.85
CA VAL A 460 -4.80 -33.11 14.23
C VAL A 460 -5.96 -33.71 15.02
N ALA A 461 -6.37 -34.95 14.72
CA ALA A 461 -7.46 -35.63 15.42
C ALA A 461 -7.06 -36.15 16.82
N ALA A 462 -5.77 -36.20 17.16
CA ALA A 462 -5.29 -36.72 18.43
C ALA A 462 -5.58 -35.76 19.60
N ASN A 463 -6.13 -36.30 20.69
CA ASN A 463 -6.41 -35.52 21.90
C ASN A 463 -5.20 -35.49 22.82
N PRO A 464 -4.70 -34.29 23.18
CA PRO A 464 -3.70 -34.19 24.23
C PRO A 464 -4.31 -34.66 25.55
N GLN A 465 -3.56 -35.45 26.31
CA GLN A 465 -3.97 -35.90 27.65
C GLN A 465 -3.69 -34.82 28.71
N ILE A 466 -2.64 -34.05 28.49
CA ILE A 466 -2.18 -32.95 29.36
C ILE A 466 -1.82 -31.79 28.43
N THR A 467 -2.24 -30.58 28.81
CA THR A 467 -2.00 -29.34 28.08
C THR A 467 -1.43 -28.28 29.03
N TRP A 468 -0.92 -27.19 28.49
CA TRP A 468 -0.55 -26.04 29.32
C TRP A 468 -1.75 -25.31 29.92
N VAL A 469 -2.95 -25.47 29.34
CA VAL A 469 -4.17 -24.87 29.89
C VAL A 469 -4.47 -25.43 31.28
N ASP A 470 -4.03 -26.67 31.57
CA ASP A 470 -4.14 -27.26 32.91
C ASP A 470 -3.29 -26.53 33.97
N ASP A 471 -2.27 -25.77 33.54
CA ASP A 471 -1.44 -24.91 34.38
C ASP A 471 -1.97 -23.46 34.46
N MET A 472 -3.10 -23.15 33.81
CA MET A 472 -3.72 -21.82 33.71
C MET A 472 -5.18 -21.81 34.23
N PRO A 473 -5.40 -21.74 35.56
CA PRO A 473 -6.75 -21.75 36.15
C PRO A 473 -7.71 -20.68 35.60
N THR A 474 -7.19 -19.53 35.18
CA THR A 474 -7.96 -18.39 34.65
C THR A 474 -8.23 -18.46 33.15
N ALA A 475 -7.66 -19.45 32.43
CA ALA A 475 -7.75 -19.55 30.98
C ALA A 475 -9.21 -19.59 30.44
N PRO A 476 -10.15 -20.37 31.03
CA PRO A 476 -11.53 -20.39 30.55
C PRO A 476 -12.21 -19.01 30.60
N GLN A 477 -11.98 -18.24 31.67
CA GLN A 477 -12.60 -16.91 31.82
C GLN A 477 -11.96 -15.87 30.90
N ILE A 478 -10.65 -15.99 30.62
CA ILE A 478 -9.97 -15.14 29.63
C ILE A 478 -10.54 -15.41 28.23
N GLU A 479 -10.64 -16.68 27.83
CA GLU A 479 -11.22 -17.06 26.54
C GLU A 479 -12.68 -16.59 26.41
N GLU A 480 -13.52 -16.77 27.42
CA GLU A 480 -14.91 -16.32 27.39
C GLU A 480 -15.04 -14.83 27.10
N ARG A 481 -14.25 -13.99 27.80
CA ARG A 481 -14.26 -12.54 27.60
C ARG A 481 -13.74 -12.14 26.22
N LEU A 482 -12.63 -12.72 25.79
CA LEU A 482 -12.00 -12.38 24.50
C LEU A 482 -12.87 -12.85 23.33
N TRP A 483 -13.44 -14.05 23.38
CA TRP A 483 -14.34 -14.55 22.35
C TRP A 483 -15.65 -13.76 22.30
N ALA A 484 -16.22 -13.36 23.44
CA ALA A 484 -17.41 -12.50 23.45
C ALA A 484 -17.14 -11.15 22.77
N ALA A 485 -16.00 -10.51 23.07
CA ALA A 485 -15.60 -9.27 22.42
C ALA A 485 -15.34 -9.45 20.92
N TYR A 486 -14.65 -10.54 20.55
CA TYR A 486 -14.35 -10.87 19.16
C TYR A 486 -15.63 -11.11 18.35
N GLU A 487 -16.54 -11.95 18.82
CA GLU A 487 -17.80 -12.26 18.13
C GLU A 487 -18.70 -11.03 17.97
N GLN A 488 -18.73 -10.14 18.97
CA GLN A 488 -19.46 -8.88 18.86
C GLN A 488 -18.90 -7.98 17.76
N ARG A 489 -17.56 -7.83 17.69
CA ARG A 489 -16.92 -7.06 16.61
C ARG A 489 -17.11 -7.72 15.25
N PHE A 490 -17.02 -9.05 15.18
CA PHE A 490 -17.25 -9.81 13.96
C PHE A 490 -18.67 -9.58 13.43
N ALA A 491 -19.69 -9.69 14.29
CA ALA A 491 -21.08 -9.41 13.94
C ALA A 491 -21.29 -7.96 13.46
N ALA A 492 -20.69 -6.99 14.14
CA ALA A 492 -20.78 -5.57 13.75
C ALA A 492 -20.13 -5.30 12.38
N ASN A 493 -18.95 -5.87 12.12
CA ASN A 493 -18.26 -5.76 10.83
C ASN A 493 -19.06 -6.47 9.71
N HIS A 494 -19.66 -7.62 10.02
CA HIS A 494 -20.51 -8.34 9.08
C HIS A 494 -21.77 -7.55 8.75
N GLU A 495 -22.47 -6.99 9.73
CA GLU A 495 -23.65 -6.12 9.53
C GLU A 495 -23.29 -4.92 8.65
N GLN A 496 -22.16 -4.27 8.93
CA GLN A 496 -21.67 -3.18 8.10
C GLN A 496 -21.43 -3.64 6.65
N SER A 497 -20.81 -4.81 6.46
CA SER A 497 -20.61 -5.41 5.13
C SER A 497 -21.95 -5.70 4.41
N LEU A 498 -22.96 -6.21 5.13
CA LEU A 498 -24.29 -6.43 4.58
C LEU A 498 -24.94 -5.14 4.10
N ALA A 499 -24.76 -4.02 4.81
CA ALA A 499 -25.27 -2.72 4.37
C ALA A 499 -24.72 -2.29 3.00
N TYR A 500 -23.50 -2.73 2.63
CA TYR A 500 -22.93 -2.54 1.30
C TYR A 500 -23.40 -3.57 0.27
N ARG A 501 -23.64 -4.82 0.68
CA ARG A 501 -24.00 -5.93 -0.21
C ARG A 501 -25.47 -6.02 -0.58
N TYR A 502 -26.37 -5.58 0.30
CA TYR A 502 -27.82 -5.73 0.09
C TYR A 502 -28.37 -4.86 -1.05
N GLU A 503 -29.04 -5.51 -2.00
CA GLU A 503 -30.18 -4.93 -2.72
C GLU A 503 -31.44 -5.32 -1.92
N PRO A 504 -31.91 -4.45 -1.01
CA PRO A 504 -32.83 -4.88 0.04
C PRO A 504 -34.16 -5.37 -0.53
N ALA A 505 -34.50 -6.64 -0.28
CA ALA A 505 -35.72 -7.30 -0.75
C ALA A 505 -36.85 -7.28 0.29
N ASN A 506 -36.53 -7.05 1.56
CA ASN A 506 -37.46 -7.00 2.69
C ASN A 506 -37.15 -5.80 3.61
N GLU A 507 -38.02 -5.55 4.60
CA GLU A 507 -37.85 -4.42 5.52
C GLU A 507 -36.68 -4.63 6.50
N GLU A 508 -36.28 -5.87 6.82
CA GLU A 508 -35.11 -6.12 7.67
C GLU A 508 -33.80 -5.70 6.98
N GLU A 509 -33.57 -6.16 5.75
CA GLU A 509 -32.39 -5.79 4.94
C GLU A 509 -32.35 -4.29 4.69
N LYS A 510 -33.52 -3.69 4.40
CA LYS A 510 -33.66 -2.25 4.25
C LYS A 510 -33.30 -1.50 5.53
N ALA A 511 -33.69 -2.01 6.70
CA ALA A 511 -33.33 -1.42 7.97
C ALA A 511 -31.81 -1.44 8.21
N VAL A 512 -31.13 -2.53 7.85
CA VAL A 512 -29.66 -2.62 7.88
C VAL A 512 -29.04 -1.58 6.95
N VAL A 513 -29.50 -1.48 5.70
CA VAL A 513 -29.00 -0.47 4.75
C VAL A 513 -29.20 0.95 5.29
N LEU A 514 -30.39 1.26 5.79
CA LEU A 514 -30.72 2.60 6.30
C LEU A 514 -29.98 2.96 7.60
N ARG A 515 -29.53 1.98 8.39
CA ARG A 515 -28.71 2.22 9.59
C ARG A 515 -27.36 2.83 9.24
N TYR A 516 -26.73 2.38 8.15
CA TYR A 516 -25.42 2.88 7.69
C TYR A 516 -25.51 3.92 6.57
N PHE A 517 -26.62 3.93 5.82
CA PHE A 517 -26.87 4.82 4.68
C PHE A 517 -28.26 5.50 4.78
N PRO A 518 -28.52 6.27 5.85
CA PRO A 518 -29.79 6.99 6.01
C PRO A 518 -29.96 8.08 4.93
N PRO A 519 -31.18 8.48 4.53
CA PRO A 519 -31.35 9.60 3.61
C PRO A 519 -30.67 10.87 4.15
N VAL A 520 -29.82 11.51 3.33
CA VAL A 520 -29.13 12.75 3.69
C VAL A 520 -29.66 13.89 2.82
N SER A 521 -30.28 14.88 3.45
CA SER A 521 -30.91 16.02 2.80
C SER A 521 -30.06 17.29 2.94
N PHE A 522 -29.85 18.00 1.84
CA PHE A 522 -29.11 19.26 1.79
C PHE A 522 -29.98 20.38 1.22
N ALA A 523 -30.05 21.50 1.96
CA ALA A 523 -30.80 22.67 1.54
C ALA A 523 -30.05 23.47 0.48
N LEU A 524 -30.79 23.94 -0.53
CA LEU A 524 -30.32 24.81 -1.60
C LEU A 524 -31.08 26.14 -1.57
N ALA A 525 -30.65 27.08 -2.41
CA ALA A 525 -31.33 28.37 -2.54
C ALA A 525 -32.79 28.20 -3.02
N LYS A 526 -33.64 29.19 -2.71
CA LYS A 526 -35.05 29.25 -3.14
C LYS A 526 -35.91 28.04 -2.70
N GLY A 527 -35.61 27.46 -1.53
CA GLY A 527 -36.37 26.34 -0.97
C GLY A 527 -36.17 25.01 -1.70
N GLN A 528 -35.18 24.93 -2.59
CA GLN A 528 -34.81 23.68 -3.26
C GLN A 528 -34.01 22.79 -2.31
N ARG A 529 -33.98 21.48 -2.58
CA ARG A 529 -33.22 20.49 -1.82
C ARG A 529 -32.63 19.43 -2.74
N ILE A 530 -31.56 18.81 -2.26
CA ILE A 530 -31.01 17.58 -2.82
C ILE A 530 -30.96 16.55 -1.69
N GLU A 531 -31.57 15.41 -1.93
CA GLU A 531 -31.61 14.29 -1.01
C GLU A 531 -30.86 13.12 -1.64
N VAL A 532 -29.90 12.57 -0.90
CA VAL A 532 -29.10 11.43 -1.31
C VAL A 532 -29.61 10.22 -0.53
N THR A 533 -30.08 9.21 -1.24
CA THR A 533 -30.63 7.96 -0.68
C THR A 533 -29.87 6.75 -1.21
N TYR A 534 -30.05 5.58 -0.60
CA TYR A 534 -29.41 4.36 -1.09
C TYR A 534 -29.90 3.92 -2.49
N LEU A 535 -31.04 4.44 -2.97
CA LEU A 535 -31.60 4.17 -4.30
C LEU A 535 -31.08 5.16 -5.37
N GLY A 536 -30.80 6.40 -4.98
CA GLY A 536 -30.44 7.44 -5.93
C GLY A 536 -30.40 8.84 -5.34
N ILE A 537 -30.33 9.84 -6.22
CA ILE A 537 -30.38 11.27 -5.89
C ILE A 537 -31.75 11.82 -6.26
N ASP A 538 -32.46 12.39 -5.29
CA ASP A 538 -33.65 13.21 -5.54
C ASP A 538 -33.28 14.69 -5.42
N ALA A 539 -33.42 15.45 -6.51
CA ALA A 539 -33.09 16.86 -6.53
C ALA A 539 -34.26 17.69 -7.04
N THR A 540 -34.78 18.59 -6.20
CA THR A 540 -35.83 19.54 -6.60
C THR A 540 -35.26 20.75 -7.35
N ALA A 541 -33.93 20.85 -7.45
CA ALA A 541 -33.22 22.03 -7.94
C ALA A 541 -33.37 22.26 -9.46
N ASN A 542 -33.52 21.19 -10.22
CA ASN A 542 -33.77 21.19 -11.65
C ASN A 542 -34.82 20.10 -11.89
N ALA A 543 -35.81 20.31 -12.77
CA ALA A 543 -36.95 19.42 -13.03
C ALA A 543 -36.59 18.01 -13.59
N SER A 544 -35.38 17.51 -13.32
CA SER A 544 -34.85 16.21 -13.69
C SER A 544 -35.42 15.04 -12.89
N GLY A 545 -36.07 15.28 -11.75
CA GLY A 545 -36.65 14.23 -10.91
C GLY A 545 -35.58 13.34 -10.24
N PHE A 546 -36.03 12.18 -9.74
CA PHE A 546 -35.19 11.16 -9.13
C PHE A 546 -34.22 10.54 -10.15
N ILE A 547 -32.95 10.42 -9.79
CA ILE A 547 -31.90 9.78 -10.58
C ILE A 547 -31.49 8.50 -9.87
N SER A 548 -31.78 7.35 -10.46
CA SER A 548 -31.34 6.05 -9.94
C SER A 548 -29.83 5.93 -10.01
N TRP A 549 -29.22 5.25 -9.03
CA TRP A 549 -27.79 4.93 -9.12
C TRP A 549 -27.44 3.99 -10.29
N ASP A 550 -28.39 3.16 -10.74
CA ASP A 550 -28.23 2.28 -11.90
C ASP A 550 -27.94 3.04 -13.20
N ASP A 551 -28.44 4.27 -13.28
CA ASP A 551 -28.25 5.10 -14.47
C ASP A 551 -26.87 5.79 -14.45
N VAL A 552 -26.18 5.83 -13.30
CA VAL A 552 -24.98 6.67 -13.08
C VAL A 552 -23.68 5.96 -13.49
N SER A 553 -23.07 6.45 -14.56
CA SER A 553 -21.74 6.02 -15.02
C SER A 553 -20.58 6.86 -14.47
N GLY A 554 -20.87 8.05 -13.93
CA GLY A 554 -19.84 8.91 -13.37
C GLY A 554 -20.38 10.16 -12.69
N LEU A 555 -19.70 10.60 -11.63
CA LEU A 555 -20.07 11.79 -10.86
C LEU A 555 -18.92 12.80 -10.86
N THR A 556 -19.22 14.07 -11.15
CA THR A 556 -18.21 15.13 -11.13
C THR A 556 -18.79 16.41 -10.55
N LEU A 557 -18.20 16.89 -9.47
CA LEU A 557 -18.50 18.20 -8.93
C LEU A 557 -17.72 19.27 -9.71
N LYS A 558 -18.39 20.29 -10.24
CA LYS A 558 -17.76 21.41 -10.92
C LYS A 558 -18.16 22.74 -10.31
N ASP A 559 -17.18 23.63 -10.19
CA ASP A 559 -17.41 25.03 -9.90
C ASP A 559 -17.49 25.84 -11.18
N GLY A 560 -18.37 26.83 -11.21
CA GLY A 560 -18.49 27.77 -12.31
C GLY A 560 -18.99 29.13 -11.82
N ASN A 561 -18.96 30.11 -12.73
CA ASN A 561 -19.26 31.51 -12.42
C ASN A 561 -20.68 31.76 -11.84
N PHE A 562 -21.59 30.80 -11.98
CA PHE A 562 -22.99 30.89 -11.53
C PHE A 562 -23.31 30.01 -10.31
N GLY A 563 -22.29 29.40 -9.68
CA GLY A 563 -22.41 28.47 -8.55
C GLY A 563 -21.90 27.07 -8.87
N SER A 564 -21.73 26.24 -7.82
CA SER A 564 -21.32 24.84 -7.96
C SER A 564 -22.44 24.01 -8.61
N SER A 565 -22.05 22.95 -9.31
CA SER A 565 -22.98 21.97 -9.89
C SER A 565 -22.45 20.55 -9.78
N LEU A 566 -23.33 19.59 -9.51
CA LEU A 566 -23.04 18.17 -9.61
C LEU A 566 -23.42 17.71 -11.02
N ILE A 567 -22.45 17.17 -11.76
CA ILE A 567 -22.65 16.60 -13.09
C ILE A 567 -22.73 15.10 -12.92
N VAL A 568 -23.89 14.55 -13.25
CA VAL A 568 -24.15 13.10 -13.32
C VAL A 568 -24.04 12.68 -14.76
N SER A 569 -23.08 11.79 -15.06
CA SER A 569 -22.96 11.12 -16.35
C SER A 569 -23.75 9.83 -16.30
N HIS A 570 -24.50 9.55 -17.37
CA HIS A 570 -25.35 8.37 -17.44
C HIS A 570 -24.74 7.28 -18.33
N HIS A 571 -25.17 6.03 -18.18
CA HIS A 571 -24.72 4.91 -19.01
C HIS A 571 -25.21 4.99 -20.46
N ASP A 572 -26.40 5.56 -20.68
CA ASP A 572 -27.03 5.76 -21.98
C ASP A 572 -26.38 6.90 -22.79
N LYS A 573 -26.20 6.65 -24.10
CA LYS A 573 -25.66 7.62 -25.05
C LYS A 573 -26.77 8.56 -25.51
N GLY A 574 -26.60 9.85 -25.29
CA GLY A 574 -27.37 10.89 -25.95
C GLY A 574 -26.88 11.18 -27.37
N VAL A 575 -27.55 12.12 -28.05
CA VAL A 575 -27.30 12.52 -29.45
C VAL A 575 -25.87 13.00 -29.71
N LEU A 576 -25.14 13.46 -28.66
CA LEU A 576 -23.77 13.98 -28.73
C LEU A 576 -22.86 13.36 -27.63
N GLY A 577 -22.95 12.05 -27.41
CA GLY A 577 -22.15 11.31 -26.42
C GLY A 577 -22.91 10.96 -25.14
N ALA A 578 -22.22 10.50 -24.09
CA ALA A 578 -22.86 10.09 -22.82
C ALA A 578 -23.80 11.18 -22.30
N ARG A 579 -25.06 10.82 -22.00
CA ARG A 579 -26.05 11.75 -21.47
C ARG A 579 -25.56 12.29 -20.12
N LYS A 580 -25.76 13.59 -19.87
CA LYS A 580 -25.34 14.25 -18.62
C LYS A 580 -26.48 15.05 -18.01
N THR A 581 -26.79 14.79 -16.75
CA THR A 581 -27.70 15.63 -15.95
C THR A 581 -26.86 16.57 -15.10
N LYS A 582 -27.14 17.87 -15.21
CA LYS A 582 -26.50 18.90 -14.39
C LYS A 582 -27.45 19.31 -13.26
N LEU A 583 -27.05 19.06 -12.01
CA LEU A 583 -27.77 19.51 -10.82
C LEU A 583 -27.13 20.80 -10.29
N GLY A 584 -27.90 21.89 -10.27
CA GLY A 584 -27.42 23.17 -9.74
C GLY A 584 -27.38 23.16 -8.22
N LEU A 585 -26.23 23.46 -7.62
CA LEU A 585 -26.03 23.48 -6.17
C LEU A 585 -25.96 24.90 -5.61
N ARG A 586 -26.80 25.81 -6.14
CA ARG A 586 -26.83 27.20 -5.64
C ARG A 586 -27.24 27.21 -4.17
N GLY A 587 -26.50 27.94 -3.35
CA GLY A 587 -26.77 28.07 -1.91
C GLY A 587 -26.20 26.97 -1.02
N ILE A 588 -25.52 25.95 -1.58
CA ILE A 588 -24.95 24.83 -0.80
C ILE A 588 -23.87 25.28 0.20
N GLY A 589 -23.16 26.37 -0.10
CA GLY A 589 -22.17 26.99 0.78
C GLY A 589 -21.18 25.99 1.38
N LYS A 590 -21.11 25.95 2.72
CA LYS A 590 -20.19 25.10 3.49
C LYS A 590 -20.53 23.60 3.42
N GLN A 591 -21.76 23.22 3.05
CA GLN A 591 -22.21 21.81 2.99
C GLN A 591 -21.70 21.07 1.75
N LYS A 592 -21.02 21.77 0.82
CA LYS A 592 -20.52 21.21 -0.44
C LYS A 592 -19.62 19.99 -0.25
N ALA A 593 -18.70 20.05 0.70
CA ALA A 593 -17.78 18.93 0.98
C ALA A 593 -18.53 17.72 1.51
N THR A 594 -19.48 17.94 2.43
CA THR A 594 -20.34 16.89 3.00
C THR A 594 -21.24 16.25 1.94
N LEU A 595 -21.85 17.05 1.05
CA LEU A 595 -22.61 16.54 -0.09
C LEU A 595 -21.74 15.69 -1.01
N SER A 596 -20.53 16.16 -1.33
CA SER A 596 -19.61 15.41 -2.19
C SER A 596 -19.20 14.07 -1.57
N ALA A 597 -18.96 14.05 -0.25
CA ALA A 597 -18.64 12.83 0.48
C ALA A 597 -19.83 11.87 0.50
N ALA A 598 -21.04 12.36 0.80
CA ALA A 598 -22.26 11.54 0.81
C ALA A 598 -22.55 10.95 -0.58
N VAL A 599 -22.56 11.77 -1.63
CA VAL A 599 -22.80 11.28 -3.00
C VAL A 599 -21.76 10.23 -3.41
N GLY A 600 -20.48 10.44 -3.08
CA GLY A 600 -19.41 9.46 -3.35
C GLY A 600 -19.61 8.15 -2.60
N GLN A 601 -19.93 8.22 -1.30
CA GLN A 601 -20.12 7.05 -0.45
C GLN A 601 -21.32 6.19 -0.89
N TYR A 602 -22.43 6.83 -1.28
CA TYR A 602 -23.66 6.12 -1.67
C TYR A 602 -23.53 5.51 -3.06
N TRP A 603 -22.88 6.20 -3.99
CA TRP A 603 -22.57 5.63 -5.29
C TRP A 603 -21.58 4.46 -5.18
N GLN A 604 -20.53 4.59 -4.36
CA GLN A 604 -19.60 3.49 -4.09
C GLN A 604 -20.31 2.27 -3.50
N ARG A 605 -21.23 2.47 -2.56
CA ARG A 605 -22.09 1.39 -2.03
C ARG A 605 -22.86 0.70 -3.14
N HIS A 606 -23.52 1.47 -4.00
CA HIS A 606 -24.29 0.90 -5.12
C HIS A 606 -23.40 0.07 -6.06
N LEU A 607 -22.20 0.55 -6.37
CA LEU A 607 -21.23 -0.20 -7.19
C LEU A 607 -20.82 -1.52 -6.52
N ILE A 608 -20.53 -1.52 -5.22
CA ILE A 608 -20.19 -2.74 -4.46
C ILE A 608 -21.36 -3.73 -4.45
N MET A 609 -22.59 -3.24 -4.23
CA MET A 609 -23.79 -4.08 -4.30
C MET A 609 -23.94 -4.72 -5.68
N ARG A 610 -23.82 -3.95 -6.77
CA ARG A 610 -23.96 -4.47 -8.14
C ARG A 610 -22.87 -5.49 -8.49
N ASP A 611 -21.63 -5.25 -8.08
CA ASP A 611 -20.53 -6.19 -8.25
C ASP A 611 -20.83 -7.52 -7.56
N HIS A 612 -21.29 -7.45 -6.30
CA HIS A 612 -21.67 -8.63 -5.52
C HIS A 612 -22.85 -9.40 -6.14
N MET A 613 -23.87 -8.71 -6.66
CA MET A 613 -25.00 -9.34 -7.35
C MET A 613 -24.57 -10.06 -8.63
N ASN A 614 -23.63 -9.48 -9.38
CA ASN A 614 -23.10 -10.09 -10.60
C ASN A 614 -22.26 -11.34 -10.29
N GLU A 615 -21.45 -11.30 -9.23
CA GLU A 615 -20.70 -12.46 -8.75
C GLU A 615 -21.64 -13.59 -8.34
N ALA A 616 -22.69 -13.29 -7.57
CA ALA A 616 -23.69 -14.26 -7.14
C ALA A 616 -24.47 -14.88 -8.32
N ALA A 617 -24.71 -14.12 -9.39
CA ALA A 617 -25.37 -14.62 -10.61
C ALA A 617 -24.44 -15.45 -11.52
N SER A 618 -23.12 -15.40 -11.30
CA SER A 618 -22.11 -16.11 -12.10
C SER A 618 -21.71 -17.48 -11.52
N ILE A 619 -22.20 -17.80 -10.32
CA ILE A 619 -22.03 -19.06 -9.60
C ILE A 619 -23.30 -19.90 -9.81
#